data_AF-A0A3P8M219-F1
#
_entry.id   AF-A0A3P8M219-F1
#
_cell.length_a   1.000
_cell.length_b   1.000
_cell.length_c   1.000
_cell.angle_alpha   90.00
_cell.angle_beta   90.00
_cell.angle_gamma   90.00
#
_symmetry.space_group_name_H-M   'P 1'
#
loop_
_entity.id
_entity.type
_entity.pdbx_description
1 polymer ?
#
loop_
_entity_poly.entity_id
_entity_poly.type
_entity_poly.pdbx_seq_one_letter_code
_entity_poly.pdbx_strand_id
1 'polypeptide(L)'
;MLQSHLHRFPPKQTLSVLFEVDTSILPRRFIPAWHASLGEAGIVQPIEYIDGHGAQFIDEWLDNRINDRSLLLVIAAQVAPEMRQGSAEAMVALLLGNRLTQNTIPPLAWLHRPEQAVPQLLEEAIAQAADWVPLEAGQVKHLWLSGLTLEEASAVIPVMTIPLLSGVPSPAGRHNTDLIVGHAGCVSPWLAAAMGTLAAQQTGSAQLAISADDVTGTLWIQAITPRASHPDTVAARAQPG
;
A
#
# COMPACT_ATOMS: atom_id res chain seq x y z
N MET A 1 -12.57 -13.91 -5.05
CA MET A 1 -11.27 -13.34 -5.46
C MET A 1 -10.15 -13.74 -4.48
N LEU A 2 -10.29 -13.51 -3.17
CA LEU A 2 -9.28 -13.93 -2.17
C LEU A 2 -9.07 -15.46 -2.14
N GLN A 3 -10.16 -16.23 -2.09
CA GLN A 3 -10.15 -17.71 -2.11
C GLN A 3 -9.30 -18.29 -3.26
N SER A 4 -9.53 -17.84 -4.50
CA SER A 4 -8.83 -18.34 -5.69
C SER A 4 -7.33 -18.07 -5.67
N HIS A 5 -6.88 -17.05 -4.94
CA HIS A 5 -5.47 -16.80 -4.74
C HIS A 5 -4.92 -17.68 -3.61
N LEU A 6 -5.57 -17.72 -2.44
CA LEU A 6 -5.08 -18.49 -1.30
C LEU A 6 -4.99 -19.99 -1.55
N HIS A 7 -5.86 -20.58 -2.39
CA HIS A 7 -5.75 -21.99 -2.79
C HIS A 7 -4.47 -22.35 -3.56
N ARG A 8 -3.74 -21.37 -4.10
CA ARG A 8 -2.43 -21.61 -4.73
C ARG A 8 -1.31 -21.80 -3.72
N PHE A 9 -1.54 -21.44 -2.45
CA PHE A 9 -0.59 -21.65 -1.37
C PHE A 9 -0.89 -22.95 -0.62
N PRO A 10 0.14 -23.60 -0.03
CA PRO A 10 -0.07 -24.80 0.78
C PRO A 10 -1.09 -24.56 1.90
N PRO A 11 -1.94 -25.55 2.25
CA PRO A 11 -2.88 -25.41 3.36
C PRO A 11 -2.22 -25.13 4.71
N LYS A 12 -0.93 -25.44 4.88
CA LYS A 12 -0.15 -25.15 6.09
C LYS A 12 0.48 -23.75 6.10
N GLN A 13 0.33 -22.99 5.01
CA GLN A 13 0.86 -21.63 4.92
C GLN A 13 0.02 -20.70 5.79
N THR A 14 0.62 -20.13 6.84
CA THR A 14 -0.06 -19.14 7.68
C THR A 14 -0.34 -17.86 6.89
N LEU A 15 -1.55 -17.32 7.06
CA LEU A 15 -1.93 -15.98 6.62
C LEU A 15 -1.97 -15.06 7.84
N SER A 16 -1.04 -14.12 7.89
CA SER A 16 -1.03 -13.08 8.91
C SER A 16 -2.09 -12.03 8.55
N VAL A 17 -2.86 -11.55 9.51
CA VAL A 17 -3.97 -10.61 9.27
C VAL A 17 -3.80 -9.40 10.16
N LEU A 18 -3.60 -8.25 9.53
CA LEU A 18 -3.60 -6.96 10.19
C LEU A 18 -4.99 -6.33 10.02
N PHE A 19 -5.67 -6.07 11.13
CA PHE A 19 -6.89 -5.26 11.15
C PHE A 19 -6.56 -3.84 11.57
N GLU A 20 -6.87 -2.89 10.70
CA GLU A 20 -6.74 -1.46 10.99
C GLU A 20 -8.12 -0.81 10.80
N VAL A 21 -8.94 -0.91 11.84
CA VAL A 21 -10.37 -0.62 11.75
C VAL A 21 -10.77 0.46 12.74
N ASP A 22 -11.23 1.60 12.21
CA ASP A 22 -11.93 2.63 12.97
C ASP A 22 -13.45 2.46 12.81
N THR A 23 -14.10 1.98 13.87
CA THR A 23 -15.55 1.78 13.92
C THR A 23 -16.06 1.64 15.34
N SER A 24 -17.34 1.94 15.55
CA SER A 24 -18.04 1.69 16.82
C SER A 24 -18.27 0.19 17.11
N ILE A 25 -18.06 -0.70 16.13
CA ILE A 25 -18.18 -2.15 16.28
C ILE A 25 -16.93 -2.71 16.97
N LEU A 26 -17.13 -3.27 18.16
CA LEU A 26 -16.03 -3.84 18.95
C LEU A 26 -15.40 -5.07 18.25
N PRO A 27 -14.06 -5.25 18.31
CA PRO A 27 -13.34 -6.37 17.68
C PRO A 27 -13.91 -7.76 17.98
N ARG A 28 -14.37 -7.98 19.23
CA ARG A 28 -15.02 -9.23 19.65
C ARG A 28 -16.29 -9.60 18.86
N ARG A 29 -16.87 -8.65 18.10
CA ARG A 29 -18.04 -8.88 17.26
C ARG A 29 -17.64 -9.17 15.81
N PHE A 30 -16.72 -8.40 15.24
CA PHE A 30 -16.39 -8.54 13.82
C PHE A 30 -15.30 -9.58 13.54
N ILE A 31 -14.32 -9.78 14.42
CA ILE A 31 -13.24 -10.77 14.19
C ILE A 31 -13.81 -12.19 14.06
N PRO A 32 -14.71 -12.67 14.96
CA PRO A 32 -15.30 -14.00 14.80
C PRO A 32 -16.16 -14.12 13.54
N ALA A 33 -16.93 -13.09 13.20
CA ALA A 33 -17.75 -13.07 12.00
C ALA A 33 -16.89 -13.14 10.73
N TRP A 34 -15.80 -12.38 10.70
CA TRP A 34 -14.83 -12.42 9.62
C TRP A 34 -14.16 -13.80 9.53
N HIS A 35 -13.73 -14.37 10.66
CA HIS A 35 -13.11 -15.70 10.70
C HIS A 35 -14.06 -16.79 10.19
N ALA A 36 -15.33 -16.76 10.59
CA ALA A 36 -16.35 -17.67 10.09
C ALA A 36 -16.52 -17.55 8.57
N SER A 37 -16.54 -16.32 8.03
CA SER A 37 -16.68 -16.09 6.60
C SER A 37 -15.51 -16.64 5.77
N LEU A 38 -14.29 -16.73 6.34
CA LEU A 38 -13.18 -17.42 5.69
C LEU A 38 -13.44 -18.91 5.51
N GLY A 39 -13.98 -19.58 6.54
CA GLY A 39 -14.35 -20.99 6.49
C GLY A 39 -15.45 -21.26 5.46
N GLU A 40 -16.46 -20.40 5.41
CA GLU A 40 -17.53 -20.44 4.40
C GLU A 40 -16.98 -20.23 2.97
N ALA A 41 -15.97 -19.36 2.84
CA ALA A 41 -15.23 -19.15 1.60
C ALA A 41 -14.22 -20.27 1.29
N GLY A 42 -14.15 -21.34 2.09
CA GLY A 42 -13.24 -22.46 1.87
C GLY A 42 -11.75 -22.10 1.97
N ILE A 43 -11.42 -21.06 2.73
CA ILE A 43 -10.03 -20.70 3.05
C ILE A 43 -9.58 -21.61 4.19
N VAL A 44 -8.51 -22.38 3.94
CA VAL A 44 -8.02 -23.43 4.85
C VAL A 44 -6.69 -23.07 5.51
N GLN A 45 -6.09 -21.95 5.12
CA GLN A 45 -4.86 -21.44 5.68
C GLN A 45 -5.07 -21.08 7.17
N PRO A 46 -4.16 -21.49 8.08
CA PRO A 46 -4.14 -21.00 9.44
C PRO A 46 -4.08 -19.47 9.47
N ILE A 47 -4.89 -18.85 10.31
CA ILE A 47 -4.93 -17.41 10.48
C ILE A 47 -4.18 -17.00 11.74
N GLU A 48 -3.28 -16.05 11.60
CA GLU A 48 -2.59 -15.38 12.71
C GLU A 48 -3.00 -13.91 12.69
N TYR A 49 -3.65 -13.42 13.74
CA TYR A 49 -3.95 -12.00 13.89
C TYR A 49 -2.76 -11.30 14.51
N ILE A 50 -2.37 -10.17 13.93
CA ILE A 50 -1.22 -9.38 14.37
C ILE A 50 -1.65 -7.95 14.68
N ASP A 51 -0.94 -7.34 15.62
CA ASP A 51 -1.13 -5.94 15.98
C ASP A 51 -0.13 -5.08 15.19
N GLY A 52 -0.59 -3.90 14.77
CA GLY A 52 0.18 -2.96 13.96
C GLY A 52 -0.71 -1.83 13.46
N HIS A 53 -0.11 -0.84 12.79
CA HIS A 53 -0.83 0.26 12.14
C HIS A 53 0.02 0.89 11.05
N GLY A 54 -0.65 1.52 10.09
CA GLY A 54 -0.05 2.36 9.08
C GLY A 54 0.99 1.68 8.19
N ALA A 55 1.65 2.49 7.37
CA ALA A 55 2.69 2.03 6.47
C ALA A 55 3.94 1.53 7.23
N GLN A 56 4.21 2.02 8.44
CA GLN A 56 5.31 1.56 9.30
C GLN A 56 5.31 0.05 9.47
N PHE A 57 4.13 -0.55 9.65
CA PHE A 57 4.01 -1.99 9.84
C PHE A 57 4.63 -2.80 8.68
N ILE A 58 4.58 -2.28 7.45
CA ILE A 58 5.19 -2.95 6.30
C ILE A 58 6.71 -2.98 6.42
N ASP A 59 7.34 -1.90 6.90
CA ASP A 59 8.78 -1.85 7.14
C ASP A 59 9.21 -2.89 8.18
N GLU A 60 8.53 -2.91 9.34
CA GLU A 60 8.76 -3.88 10.41
C GLU A 60 8.52 -5.32 9.96
N TRP A 61 7.47 -5.55 9.16
CA TRP A 61 7.15 -6.87 8.62
C TRP A 61 8.24 -7.35 7.64
N LEU A 62 8.75 -6.46 6.79
CA LEU A 62 9.84 -6.78 5.88
C LEU A 62 11.12 -7.12 6.64
N ASP A 63 11.50 -6.36 7.67
CA ASP A 63 12.70 -6.66 8.48
C ASP A 63 12.65 -8.03 9.15
N ASN A 64 11.48 -8.41 9.68
CA ASN A 64 11.34 -9.65 10.43
C ASN A 64 11.07 -10.89 9.55
N ARG A 65 10.55 -10.71 8.34
CA ARG A 65 10.06 -11.82 7.50
C ARG A 65 10.71 -11.92 6.12
N ILE A 66 11.74 -11.14 5.81
CA ILE A 66 12.40 -11.10 4.48
C ILE A 66 12.81 -12.47 3.90
N ASN A 67 13.06 -13.46 4.76
CA ASN A 67 13.52 -14.79 4.39
C ASN A 67 12.43 -15.88 4.39
N ASP A 68 11.18 -15.50 4.65
CA ASP A 68 10.05 -16.42 4.72
C ASP A 68 9.07 -16.22 3.56
N ARG A 69 8.34 -17.28 3.20
CA ARG A 69 7.17 -17.22 2.30
C ARG A 69 5.95 -16.65 3.04
N SER A 70 6.12 -15.52 3.72
CA SER A 70 5.06 -14.91 4.53
C SER A 70 3.95 -14.30 3.65
N LEU A 71 2.72 -14.44 4.11
CA LEU A 71 1.55 -13.77 3.58
C LEU A 71 0.99 -12.84 4.64
N LEU A 72 0.60 -11.64 4.21
CA LEU A 72 -0.02 -10.62 5.02
C LEU A 72 -1.29 -10.14 4.33
N LEU A 73 -2.43 -10.23 5.01
CA LEU A 73 -3.68 -9.61 4.60
C LEU A 73 -3.92 -8.39 5.48
N VAL A 74 -3.79 -7.20 4.91
CA VAL A 74 -4.19 -5.95 5.55
C VAL A 74 -5.66 -5.73 5.26
N ILE A 75 -6.46 -5.51 6.30
CA ILE A 75 -7.87 -5.12 6.20
C ILE A 75 -8.03 -3.81 6.96
N ALA A 76 -8.12 -2.73 6.20
CA ALA A 76 -8.33 -1.40 6.74
C ALA A 76 -9.76 -0.94 6.49
N ALA A 77 -10.43 -0.41 7.51
CA ALA A 77 -11.79 0.08 7.37
C ALA A 77 -12.09 1.26 8.30
N GLN A 78 -12.63 2.33 7.75
CA GLN A 78 -13.22 3.45 8.50
C GLN A 78 -14.73 3.42 8.24
N VAL A 79 -15.51 3.09 9.28
CA VAL A 79 -16.97 2.88 9.17
C VAL A 79 -17.68 3.65 10.28
N ALA A 80 -18.59 4.53 9.89
CA ALA A 80 -19.28 5.48 10.74
C ALA A 80 -18.30 6.24 11.68
N PRO A 81 -17.28 6.93 11.12
CA PRO A 81 -16.36 7.72 11.94
C PRO A 81 -17.14 8.76 12.74
N GLU A 82 -16.62 9.16 13.91
CA GLU A 82 -17.18 10.29 14.65
C GLU A 82 -17.35 11.49 13.71
N MET A 83 -18.50 12.17 13.75
CA MET A 83 -18.91 13.21 12.78
C MET A 83 -17.90 14.36 12.72
N ARG A 84 -16.85 14.18 11.93
CA ARG A 84 -15.85 15.17 11.54
C ARG A 84 -16.19 15.62 10.14
N GLN A 85 -16.39 16.92 9.95
CA GLN A 85 -16.66 17.47 8.63
C GLN A 85 -15.54 17.08 7.66
N GLY A 86 -15.89 16.46 6.54
CA GLY A 86 -14.93 15.98 5.54
C GLY A 86 -14.41 14.56 5.75
N SER A 87 -14.89 13.81 6.76
CA SER A 87 -14.58 12.37 6.89
C SER A 87 -15.22 11.53 5.78
N ALA A 88 -14.60 10.41 5.44
CA ALA A 88 -15.12 9.44 4.48
C ALA A 88 -15.29 8.06 5.10
N GLU A 89 -16.27 7.28 4.64
CA GLU A 89 -16.27 5.84 4.89
C GLU A 89 -15.48 5.15 3.78
N ALA A 90 -14.56 4.26 4.16
CA ALA A 90 -13.72 3.54 3.22
C ALA A 90 -13.34 2.17 3.78
N MET A 91 -13.08 1.23 2.87
CA MET A 91 -12.54 -0.07 3.23
C MET A 91 -11.58 -0.53 2.13
N VAL A 92 -10.41 -1.00 2.53
CA VAL A 92 -9.39 -1.54 1.65
C VAL A 92 -8.91 -2.88 2.19
N ALA A 93 -8.74 -3.86 1.31
CA ALA A 93 -8.09 -5.12 1.63
C ALA A 93 -6.93 -5.36 0.66
N LEU A 94 -5.72 -5.57 1.19
CA LEU A 94 -4.51 -5.85 0.43
C LEU A 94 -3.92 -7.19 0.85
N LEU A 95 -3.79 -8.11 -0.10
CA LEU A 95 -3.03 -9.34 0.09
C LEU A 95 -1.59 -9.11 -0.39
N LEU A 96 -0.68 -9.02 0.57
CA LEU A 96 0.75 -8.86 0.35
C LEU A 96 1.43 -10.22 0.52
N GLY A 97 2.33 -10.52 -0.40
CA GLY A 97 3.20 -11.67 -0.33
C GLY A 97 4.64 -11.21 -0.38
N ASN A 98 5.48 -11.73 0.51
CA ASN A 98 6.88 -11.37 0.52
C ASN A 98 7.60 -11.90 -0.74
N ARG A 99 8.85 -11.47 -0.99
CA ARG A 99 9.64 -11.81 -2.18
C ARG A 99 9.69 -13.29 -2.54
N LEU A 100 9.53 -14.20 -1.57
CA LEU A 100 9.57 -15.65 -1.82
C LEU A 100 8.22 -16.24 -2.29
N THR A 101 7.14 -15.45 -2.33
CA THR A 101 5.80 -15.87 -2.81
C THR A 101 5.53 -15.47 -4.27
N GLN A 102 6.42 -14.70 -4.88
CA GLN A 102 6.27 -14.10 -6.22
C GLN A 102 6.01 -15.11 -7.33
N ASN A 103 6.58 -16.31 -7.20
CA ASN A 103 6.43 -17.39 -8.18
C ASN A 103 5.17 -18.24 -7.96
N THR A 104 4.46 -18.06 -6.84
CA THR A 104 3.20 -18.78 -6.56
C THR A 104 2.01 -18.04 -7.17
N ILE A 105 1.98 -16.72 -7.05
CA ILE A 105 0.95 -15.87 -7.63
C ILE A 105 1.60 -14.64 -8.24
N PRO A 106 1.34 -14.34 -9.53
CA PRO A 106 1.79 -13.10 -10.14
C PRO A 106 1.14 -11.92 -9.41
N PRO A 107 1.91 -10.97 -8.84
CA PRO A 107 1.33 -9.83 -8.15
C PRO A 107 0.72 -8.83 -9.14
N LEU A 108 -0.21 -8.00 -8.63
CA LEU A 108 -0.78 -6.90 -9.38
C LEU A 108 0.25 -5.79 -9.60
N ALA A 109 0.98 -5.45 -8.54
CA ALA A 109 2.11 -4.53 -8.53
C ALA A 109 3.08 -4.93 -7.40
N TRP A 110 4.25 -4.31 -7.38
CA TRP A 110 5.21 -4.38 -6.28
C TRP A 110 5.01 -3.16 -5.38
N LEU A 111 4.73 -3.40 -4.11
CA LEU A 111 4.80 -2.40 -3.06
C LEU A 111 6.18 -2.53 -2.40
N HIS A 112 6.98 -1.47 -2.45
CA HIS A 112 8.32 -1.46 -1.88
C HIS A 112 8.31 -0.99 -0.43
N ARG A 113 9.46 -1.11 0.24
CA ARG A 113 9.62 -0.66 1.63
C ARG A 113 9.17 0.81 1.75
N PRO A 114 8.24 1.13 2.67
CA PRO A 114 7.85 2.52 2.90
C PRO A 114 8.99 3.31 3.53
N GLU A 115 9.11 4.57 3.15
CA GLU A 115 10.07 5.50 3.73
C GLU A 115 9.35 6.48 4.64
N GLN A 116 9.88 6.68 5.85
CA GLN A 116 9.37 7.69 6.77
C GLN A 116 9.79 9.08 6.27
N ALA A 117 8.85 10.02 6.26
CA ALA A 117 9.10 11.39 5.85
C ALA A 117 8.77 12.37 6.98
N VAL A 118 9.60 13.41 7.10
CA VAL A 118 9.24 14.64 7.80
C VAL A 118 8.98 15.73 6.75
N PRO A 119 8.00 16.62 6.92
CA PRO A 119 7.63 17.60 5.89
C PRO A 119 8.80 18.45 5.37
N GLN A 120 9.78 18.75 6.24
CA GLN A 120 10.95 19.56 5.90
C GLN A 120 12.02 18.81 5.08
N LEU A 121 12.01 17.48 5.11
CA LEU A 121 12.97 16.60 4.41
C LEU A 121 12.26 15.71 3.38
N LEU A 122 11.19 16.24 2.77
CA LEU A 122 10.34 15.46 1.87
C LEU A 122 11.10 15.08 0.60
N GLU A 123 12.00 15.93 0.10
CA GLU A 123 12.84 15.61 -1.06
C GLU A 123 13.77 14.43 -0.78
N GLU A 124 14.46 14.43 0.36
CA GLU A 124 15.35 13.36 0.79
C GLU A 124 14.59 12.06 1.01
N ALA A 125 13.42 12.12 1.65
CA ALA A 125 12.58 10.95 1.87
C ALA A 125 12.04 10.38 0.55
N ILE A 126 11.69 11.24 -0.42
CA ILE A 126 11.29 10.79 -1.77
C ILE A 126 12.46 10.12 -2.49
N ALA A 127 13.67 10.67 -2.40
CA ALA A 127 14.86 10.08 -2.99
C ALA A 127 15.17 8.70 -2.36
N GLN A 128 15.11 8.60 -1.04
CA GLN A 128 15.32 7.35 -0.32
C GLN A 128 14.24 6.30 -0.67
N ALA A 129 12.97 6.71 -0.78
CA ALA A 129 11.90 5.82 -1.24
C ALA A 129 12.15 5.28 -2.66
N ALA A 130 12.76 6.09 -3.52
CA ALA A 130 13.18 5.73 -4.87
C ALA A 130 14.51 4.97 -4.95
N ASP A 131 15.24 4.83 -3.85
CA ASP A 131 16.43 3.98 -3.78
C ASP A 131 16.06 2.53 -3.41
N TRP A 132 14.94 2.31 -2.70
CA TRP A 132 14.43 0.95 -2.40
C TRP A 132 14.14 0.13 -3.66
N VAL A 133 13.77 0.82 -4.74
CA VAL A 133 13.66 0.29 -6.09
C VAL A 133 14.29 1.33 -6.99
N PRO A 134 15.45 1.09 -7.66
CA PRO A 134 16.25 2.15 -8.28
C PRO A 134 15.48 2.86 -9.41
N LEU A 135 14.62 3.82 -9.04
CA LEU A 135 13.72 4.53 -9.92
C LEU A 135 14.48 5.71 -10.51
N GLU A 136 14.48 5.77 -11.84
CA GLU A 136 15.15 6.85 -12.55
C GLU A 136 14.22 8.07 -12.71
N ALA A 137 14.84 9.21 -13.01
CA ALA A 137 14.14 10.46 -13.30
C ALA A 137 13.03 10.25 -14.34
N GLY A 138 11.83 10.67 -13.99
CA GLY A 138 10.67 10.63 -14.88
C GLY A 138 9.98 9.27 -15.01
N GLN A 139 10.41 8.23 -14.28
CA GLN A 139 9.72 6.94 -14.27
C GLN A 139 8.41 6.95 -13.46
N VAL A 140 8.32 7.83 -12.45
CA VAL A 140 7.08 8.05 -11.68
C VAL A 140 6.09 8.85 -12.52
N LYS A 141 4.86 8.34 -12.68
CA LYS A 141 3.81 8.98 -13.52
C LYS A 141 2.64 9.56 -12.74
N HIS A 142 2.32 9.00 -11.59
CA HIS A 142 1.34 9.60 -10.68
C HIS A 142 1.85 9.66 -9.24
N LEU A 143 1.41 10.72 -8.56
CA LEU A 143 1.61 10.95 -7.14
C LEU A 143 0.25 10.90 -6.43
N TRP A 144 0.10 10.00 -5.48
CA TRP A 144 -1.11 9.80 -4.68
C TRP A 144 -0.91 10.41 -3.30
N LEU A 145 -1.79 11.30 -2.86
CA LEU A 145 -1.78 11.94 -1.55
C LEU A 145 -3.02 11.49 -0.77
N SER A 146 -2.85 10.97 0.44
CA SER A 146 -3.98 10.45 1.24
C SER A 146 -3.80 10.64 2.74
N GLY A 147 -4.83 11.14 3.42
CA GLY A 147 -4.80 11.43 4.86
C GLY A 147 -3.96 12.65 5.22
N LEU A 148 -3.65 13.54 4.27
CA LEU A 148 -2.80 14.70 4.53
C LEU A 148 -3.64 15.88 5.01
N THR A 149 -3.10 16.63 5.96
CA THR A 149 -3.57 17.99 6.24
C THR A 149 -3.32 18.91 5.04
N LEU A 150 -4.00 20.06 5.02
CA LEU A 150 -3.80 21.05 3.97
C LEU A 150 -2.34 21.56 3.92
N GLU A 151 -1.69 21.67 5.08
CA GLU A 151 -0.30 22.10 5.19
C GLU A 151 0.65 21.06 4.59
N GLU A 152 0.50 19.78 4.95
CA GLU A 152 1.30 18.68 4.40
C GLU A 152 1.10 18.53 2.90
N ALA A 153 -0.14 18.60 2.41
CA ALA A 153 -0.43 18.55 0.98
C ALA A 153 0.19 19.74 0.22
N SER A 154 0.29 20.91 0.86
CA SER A 154 0.95 22.08 0.30
C SER A 154 2.48 21.94 0.28
N ALA A 155 3.07 21.28 1.29
CA ALA A 155 4.49 20.98 1.35
C ALA A 155 4.97 20.05 0.22
N VAL A 156 4.07 19.32 -0.43
CA VAL A 156 4.37 18.52 -1.63
C VAL A 156 4.62 19.40 -2.87
N ILE A 157 4.07 20.62 -2.92
CA ILE A 157 4.16 21.46 -4.14
C ILE A 157 5.62 21.76 -4.55
N PRO A 158 6.53 22.19 -3.66
CA PRO A 158 7.91 22.51 -4.04
C PRO A 158 8.69 21.30 -4.56
N VAL A 159 8.50 20.12 -3.94
CA VAL A 159 9.23 18.89 -4.32
C VAL A 159 8.79 18.32 -5.67
N MET A 160 7.68 18.78 -6.26
CA MET A 160 7.29 18.39 -7.62
C MET A 160 8.33 18.77 -8.69
N THR A 161 9.28 19.65 -8.37
CA THR A 161 10.32 20.09 -9.30
C THR A 161 11.54 19.18 -9.36
N ILE A 162 11.64 18.18 -8.47
CA ILE A 162 12.80 17.28 -8.42
C ILE A 162 12.82 16.33 -9.64
N PRO A 163 14.02 15.91 -10.11
CA PRO A 163 14.15 15.07 -11.30
C PRO A 163 13.33 13.78 -11.26
N LEU A 164 13.22 13.14 -10.08
CA LEU A 164 12.45 11.92 -9.91
C LEU A 164 10.98 12.11 -10.32
N LEU A 165 10.37 13.23 -9.94
CA LEU A 165 8.95 13.54 -10.19
C LEU A 165 8.70 14.24 -11.52
N SER A 166 9.73 14.49 -12.34
CA SER A 166 9.59 15.12 -13.66
C SER A 166 8.63 14.41 -14.63
N GLY A 167 8.33 13.14 -14.36
CA GLY A 167 7.40 12.32 -15.12
C GLY A 167 5.93 12.46 -14.69
N VAL A 168 5.66 13.13 -13.57
CA VAL A 168 4.32 13.35 -13.03
C VAL A 168 3.73 14.61 -13.66
N PRO A 169 2.68 14.52 -14.51
CA PRO A 169 2.08 15.70 -15.11
C PRO A 169 1.50 16.63 -14.03
N SER A 170 1.75 17.94 -14.11
CA SER A 170 1.14 18.91 -13.20
C SER A 170 -0.02 19.65 -13.89
N PRO A 171 -1.23 19.71 -13.31
CA PRO A 171 -1.66 19.08 -12.05
C PRO A 171 -2.20 17.65 -12.20
N ALA A 172 -2.43 17.18 -13.43
CA ALA A 172 -3.25 15.99 -13.73
C ALA A 172 -2.68 14.65 -13.22
N GLY A 173 -1.39 14.59 -12.89
CA GLY A 173 -0.70 13.43 -12.34
C GLY A 173 -0.68 13.39 -10.82
N ARG A 174 -1.14 14.45 -10.14
CA ARG A 174 -1.18 14.53 -8.67
C ARG A 174 -2.61 14.39 -8.18
N HIS A 175 -2.86 13.32 -7.42
CA HIS A 175 -4.18 12.95 -6.95
C HIS A 175 -4.23 13.06 -5.43
N ASN A 176 -5.00 14.01 -4.91
CA ASN A 176 -5.31 14.04 -3.48
C ASN A 176 -6.63 13.31 -3.26
N THR A 177 -6.57 12.13 -2.63
CA THR A 177 -7.75 11.30 -2.39
C THR A 177 -8.72 11.98 -1.42
N ASP A 178 -8.22 12.76 -0.49
CA ASP A 178 -9.03 13.43 0.54
C ASP A 178 -9.96 14.48 -0.09
N LEU A 179 -9.54 15.09 -1.21
CA LEU A 179 -10.38 16.00 -1.98
C LEU A 179 -11.41 15.29 -2.87
N ILE A 180 -11.23 13.99 -3.13
CA ILE A 180 -12.09 13.21 -4.02
C ILE A 180 -13.15 12.44 -3.22
N VAL A 181 -12.73 11.73 -2.17
CA VAL A 181 -13.61 10.86 -1.38
C VAL A 181 -13.83 11.36 0.05
N GLY A 182 -12.99 12.29 0.54
CA GLY A 182 -12.93 12.71 1.94
C GLY A 182 -11.80 12.02 2.71
N HIS A 183 -11.59 12.43 3.96
CA HIS A 183 -10.53 11.91 4.83
C HIS A 183 -10.87 10.50 5.33
N ALA A 184 -10.12 9.50 4.86
CA ALA A 184 -10.37 8.08 5.13
C ALA A 184 -9.67 7.53 6.39
N GLY A 185 -8.97 8.41 7.14
CA GLY A 185 -8.32 8.10 8.42
C GLY A 185 -7.34 6.95 8.31
N CYS A 186 -7.47 5.94 9.15
CA CYS A 186 -6.61 4.75 9.15
C CYS A 186 -6.57 3.98 7.81
N VAL A 187 -7.52 4.22 6.89
CA VAL A 187 -7.55 3.59 5.56
C VAL A 187 -6.65 4.31 4.56
N SER A 188 -6.28 5.57 4.80
CA SER A 188 -5.54 6.45 3.87
C SER A 188 -4.28 5.82 3.26
N PRO A 189 -3.30 5.29 4.03
CA PRO A 189 -2.10 4.68 3.44
C PRO A 189 -2.44 3.51 2.51
N TRP A 190 -3.42 2.69 2.90
CA TRP A 190 -3.84 1.51 2.14
C TRP A 190 -4.62 1.88 0.89
N LEU A 191 -5.44 2.95 0.96
CA LEU A 191 -6.16 3.49 -0.18
C LEU A 191 -5.19 4.03 -1.23
N ALA A 192 -4.17 4.79 -0.80
CA ALA A 192 -3.12 5.28 -1.70
C ALA A 192 -2.36 4.11 -2.36
N ALA A 193 -1.99 3.09 -1.59
CA ALA A 193 -1.34 1.89 -2.12
C ALA A 193 -2.22 1.11 -3.12
N ALA A 194 -3.52 0.98 -2.84
CA ALA A 194 -4.47 0.33 -3.73
C ALA A 194 -4.65 1.11 -5.04
N MET A 195 -4.84 2.42 -4.96
CA MET A 195 -4.98 3.29 -6.14
C MET A 195 -3.70 3.31 -6.98
N GLY A 196 -2.54 3.42 -6.33
CA GLY A 196 -1.24 3.31 -6.98
C GLY A 196 -1.03 1.95 -7.65
N THR A 197 -1.47 0.86 -7.02
CA THR A 197 -1.42 -0.48 -7.62
C THR A 197 -2.25 -0.56 -8.91
N LEU A 198 -3.50 -0.08 -8.88
CA LEU A 198 -4.37 -0.07 -10.05
C LEU A 198 -3.81 0.82 -11.17
N ALA A 199 -3.28 1.99 -10.82
CA ALA A 199 -2.65 2.89 -11.79
C ALA A 199 -1.36 2.31 -12.39
N ALA A 200 -0.53 1.63 -11.58
CA ALA A 200 0.66 0.93 -12.08
C ALA A 200 0.27 -0.15 -13.09
N GLN A 201 -0.80 -0.91 -12.84
CA GLN A 201 -1.29 -1.91 -13.79
C GLN A 201 -1.79 -1.30 -15.11
N GLN A 202 -2.53 -0.19 -15.03
CA GLN A 202 -3.10 0.46 -16.21
C GLN A 202 -2.03 1.15 -17.06
N THR A 203 -1.08 1.82 -16.42
CA THR A 203 -0.08 2.65 -17.10
C THR A 203 1.22 1.91 -17.40
N GLY A 204 1.45 0.76 -16.77
CA GLY A 204 2.74 0.06 -16.84
C GLY A 204 3.90 0.91 -16.32
N SER A 205 3.64 1.88 -15.44
CA SER A 205 4.62 2.85 -14.94
C SER A 205 4.65 2.88 -13.41
N ALA A 206 5.75 3.37 -12.84
CA ALA A 206 5.89 3.53 -11.40
C ALA A 206 4.97 4.65 -10.87
N GLN A 207 4.52 4.45 -9.63
CA GLN A 207 3.70 5.38 -8.87
C GLN A 207 4.37 5.67 -7.55
N LEU A 208 4.09 6.83 -6.99
CA LEU A 208 4.49 7.19 -5.64
C LEU A 208 3.25 7.55 -4.84
N ALA A 209 3.16 7.08 -3.60
CA ALA A 209 2.13 7.47 -2.67
C ALA A 209 2.77 8.17 -1.47
N ILE A 210 2.17 9.27 -1.02
CA ILE A 210 2.49 9.94 0.23
C ILE A 210 1.22 9.90 1.08
N SER A 211 1.33 9.36 2.28
CA SER A 211 0.20 9.26 3.21
C SER A 211 0.60 9.63 4.60
N ALA A 212 -0.31 10.22 5.37
CA ALA A 212 -0.11 10.39 6.80
C ALA A 212 -0.66 9.17 7.55
N ASP A 213 0.02 8.81 8.64
CA ASP A 213 -0.46 7.88 9.62
C ASP A 213 -1.45 8.58 10.57
N ASP A 214 -2.68 8.06 10.69
CA ASP A 214 -3.76 8.70 11.46
C ASP A 214 -3.53 8.67 12.98
N VAL A 215 -2.59 7.84 13.45
CA VAL A 215 -2.25 7.68 14.88
C VAL A 215 -1.12 8.63 15.29
N THR A 216 -0.06 8.69 14.50
CA THR A 216 1.18 9.41 14.82
C THR A 216 1.32 10.74 14.08
N GLY A 217 0.56 10.96 13.00
CA GLY A 217 0.73 12.10 12.08
C GLY A 217 2.00 12.01 11.22
N THR A 218 2.71 10.89 11.27
CA THR A 218 3.94 10.68 10.50
C THR A 218 3.62 10.53 9.02
N LEU A 219 4.37 11.20 8.15
CA LEU A 219 4.26 10.99 6.70
C LEU A 219 5.04 9.75 6.28
N TRP A 220 4.47 9.01 5.34
CA TRP A 220 5.06 7.81 4.77
C TRP A 220 5.01 7.88 3.25
N ILE A 221 6.07 7.42 2.61
CA ILE A 221 6.22 7.39 1.16
C ILE A 221 6.31 5.94 0.71
N GLN A 222 5.46 5.54 -0.24
CA GLN A 222 5.46 4.20 -0.78
C GLN A 222 5.70 4.24 -2.29
N ALA A 223 6.79 3.61 -2.74
CA ALA A 223 7.02 3.36 -4.16
C ALA A 223 6.25 2.11 -4.60
N ILE A 224 5.51 2.24 -5.71
CA ILE A 224 4.69 1.17 -6.26
C ILE A 224 5.07 1.00 -7.72
N THR A 225 5.56 -0.19 -8.10
CA THR A 225 6.02 -0.45 -9.47
C THR A 225 5.20 -1.56 -10.13
N PRO A 226 4.98 -1.49 -11.44
CA PRO A 226 4.21 -2.51 -12.14
C PRO A 226 4.96 -3.84 -12.14
N ARG A 227 4.22 -4.95 -12.26
CA ARG A 227 4.79 -6.30 -12.26
C ARG A 227 5.99 -6.46 -13.20
N ALA A 228 5.91 -5.87 -14.40
CA ALA A 228 6.92 -6.00 -15.45
C ALA A 228 8.27 -5.35 -15.12
N SER A 229 8.36 -4.52 -14.07
CA SER A 229 9.57 -3.81 -13.66
C SER A 229 10.58 -4.67 -12.90
N HIS A 230 10.28 -5.93 -12.60
CA HIS A 230 11.21 -6.79 -11.86
C HIS A 230 12.34 -7.29 -12.79
N PRO A 231 13.63 -7.26 -12.38
CA PRO A 231 14.77 -7.63 -13.22
C PRO A 231 14.67 -9.03 -13.84
N ASP A 232 14.07 -9.99 -13.15
CA ASP A 232 13.81 -11.35 -13.68
C ASP A 232 12.84 -11.37 -14.88
N THR A 233 11.98 -10.36 -14.99
CA THR A 233 11.05 -10.20 -16.12
C THR A 233 11.71 -9.46 -17.30
N VAL A 234 12.66 -8.56 -17.02
CA VAL A 234 13.43 -7.84 -18.03
C VAL A 234 14.43 -8.78 -18.72
N ALA A 235 15.06 -9.70 -17.98
CA ALA A 235 15.94 -10.72 -18.53
C ALA A 235 15.22 -11.65 -19.54
N ALA A 236 13.95 -11.98 -19.31
CA ALA A 236 13.15 -12.80 -20.22
C ALA A 236 12.75 -12.07 -21.53
N ARG A 237 12.84 -10.73 -21.58
CA ARG A 237 12.58 -9.93 -22.79
C ARG A 237 13.84 -9.63 -23.61
N ALA A 238 15.03 -9.92 -23.08
CA ALA A 238 16.31 -9.60 -23.73
C ALA A 238 16.90 -10.76 -24.56
N GLN A 239 16.18 -11.86 -24.76
CA GLN A 239 16.58 -12.90 -25.72
C GLN A 239 15.86 -12.68 -27.06
N PRO A 240 16.55 -12.16 -28.10
CA PRO A 240 16.04 -12.24 -29.46
C PRO A 240 16.12 -13.70 -29.92
N GLY A 241 15.04 -14.19 -30.52
CA GLY A 241 15.07 -15.40 -31.34
C GLY A 241 15.86 -15.20 -32.62
#